data_AF-A0A7W4BJD2-F1
#
_entry.id   AF-A0A7W4BJD2-F1
#
_cell.length_a   1.000
_cell.length_b   1.000
_cell.length_c   1.000
_cell.angle_alpha   90.00
_cell.angle_beta   90.00
_cell.angle_gamma   90.00
#
_symmetry.space_group_name_H-M   'P 1'
#
loop_
_entity.id
_entity.type
_entity.pdbx_description
1 polymer ?
#
loop_
_entity_poly.entity_id
_entity_poly.type
_entity_poly.pdbx_seq_one_letter_code
_entity_poly.pdbx_strand_id
1 'polypeptide(L)'
;MRSPLFKTALTTSLLATLTACSGDDSSSSKSGYIQLYNGSYNSPYTRLFIDDAERSGTDFGGVTTRHNYSTNNYDVSFKYLDANDSYITISEKAVSVKDDMTQLWVMDGDFSEPTFSELSVPTGSDEGAVNLGFFNIAGENISFDVYLANDDGLFETAELIASPRYLNELALQSFDEGYYTLYLTQSGSTDVLFESASIYLNDDASYVAMIRSSYATEEHGITLDLVTSSNTVTTLKHQNAQGQLRFINTIDDYPQTSFSATRGSASSTSQVTANDSYSNYIELAPNSYSIAMLDEQGNAIVDNFLLTLEREQSNVGVFYKDKDYGPRMMTVKETLTPSSYSHKVTVVNLIDSYAGQNITDVDVVFTLNGETVDDAKNIIDGIDQYDQEDQVVDNEIYTTYVLYEDNGQQIVLMQQGDMDFSQEGNYILILEHDETTSTGYKMTLERTVTDSVE
;
A
#
# COMPACT_ATOMS: atom_id res chain seq x y z
N MET A 1 -39.27 54.62 -15.68
CA MET A 1 -38.45 54.97 -16.87
C MET A 1 -37.09 55.42 -16.35
N ARG A 2 -36.16 54.52 -15.98
CA ARG A 2 -35.22 53.75 -16.83
C ARG A 2 -34.43 54.61 -17.83
N SER A 3 -33.24 55.04 -17.41
CA SER A 3 -32.09 55.36 -18.26
C SER A 3 -30.89 54.54 -17.75
N PRO A 4 -30.20 53.76 -18.60
CA PRO A 4 -29.08 52.94 -18.15
C PRO A 4 -27.75 53.69 -18.26
N LEU A 5 -26.88 53.43 -17.28
CA LEU A 5 -25.47 53.83 -17.24
C LEU A 5 -24.60 52.73 -17.88
N PHE A 6 -23.74 53.19 -18.78
CA PHE A 6 -22.48 52.65 -19.28
C PHE A 6 -21.95 51.31 -18.71
N LYS A 7 -21.72 50.35 -19.62
CA LYS A 7 -20.64 49.35 -19.51
C LYS A 7 -19.67 49.57 -20.66
N THR A 8 -18.45 49.99 -20.33
CA THR A 8 -17.32 50.12 -21.24
C THR A 8 -16.70 48.73 -21.43
N ALA A 9 -16.76 48.19 -22.66
CA ALA A 9 -16.01 47.01 -23.05
C ALA A 9 -14.70 47.47 -23.69
N LEU A 10 -13.57 47.09 -23.09
CA LEU A 10 -12.23 47.33 -23.61
C LEU A 10 -11.85 46.16 -24.53
N THR A 11 -11.96 46.37 -25.83
CA THR A 11 -11.47 45.43 -26.86
C THR A 11 -9.98 45.68 -27.07
N THR A 12 -9.14 44.86 -26.44
CA THR A 12 -7.69 44.85 -26.69
C THR A 12 -7.41 43.93 -27.87
N SER A 13 -7.22 44.51 -29.05
CA SER A 13 -6.75 43.80 -30.25
C SER A 13 -5.26 43.49 -30.14
N LEU A 14 -4.91 42.21 -29.95
CA LEU A 14 -3.52 41.75 -30.05
C LEU A 14 -3.18 41.51 -31.53
N LEU A 15 -2.29 42.35 -32.09
CA LEU A 15 -1.65 42.09 -33.38
C LEU A 15 -0.60 40.99 -33.19
N ALA A 16 -0.80 39.83 -33.83
CA ALA A 16 0.24 38.81 -33.99
C ALA A 16 1.10 39.15 -35.21
N THR A 17 2.31 39.66 -34.97
CA THR A 17 3.38 39.70 -35.97
C THR A 17 4.16 38.39 -35.90
N LEU A 18 3.90 37.50 -36.85
CA LEU A 18 4.75 36.34 -37.14
C LEU A 18 6.04 36.84 -37.80
N THR A 19 7.11 36.94 -37.02
CA THR A 19 8.48 37.00 -37.54
C THR A 19 9.02 35.58 -37.69
N ALA A 20 9.15 35.15 -38.94
CA ALA A 20 9.99 34.04 -39.33
C ALA A 20 11.45 34.38 -39.02
N CYS A 21 12.07 33.60 -38.14
CA CYS A 21 13.52 33.53 -37.98
C CYS A 21 13.92 32.08 -38.26
N SER A 22 14.58 31.87 -39.42
CA SER A 22 15.51 30.76 -39.56
C SER A 22 16.74 31.10 -38.73
N GLY A 23 17.17 30.19 -37.87
CA GLY A 23 18.31 30.39 -37.00
C GLY A 23 18.57 29.11 -36.21
N ASP A 24 19.53 28.35 -36.70
CA ASP A 24 20.26 27.35 -35.93
C ASP A 24 20.81 28.00 -34.65
N ASP A 25 20.44 27.43 -33.50
CA ASP A 25 21.20 27.36 -32.24
C ASP A 25 20.28 26.74 -31.18
N SER A 26 20.18 25.41 -31.17
CA SER A 26 19.46 24.69 -30.11
C SER A 26 20.34 24.58 -28.87
N SER A 27 20.35 25.61 -28.03
CA SER A 27 20.76 25.45 -26.64
C SER A 27 19.67 24.69 -25.88
N SER A 28 19.62 23.36 -26.01
CA SER A 28 18.88 22.56 -25.06
C SER A 28 19.50 22.81 -23.68
N SER A 29 18.70 23.34 -22.75
CA SER A 29 19.12 23.43 -21.36
C SER A 29 19.34 22.00 -20.86
N LYS A 30 20.60 21.63 -20.61
CA LYS A 30 20.94 20.32 -20.09
C LYS A 30 20.21 20.06 -18.78
N SER A 31 19.44 18.99 -18.71
CA SER A 31 18.60 18.68 -17.55
C SER A 31 18.55 17.20 -17.25
N GLY A 32 18.42 16.88 -15.97
CA GLY A 32 18.18 15.53 -15.50
C GLY A 32 17.07 15.51 -14.47
N TYR A 33 16.93 14.38 -13.79
CA TYR A 33 15.85 14.17 -12.84
C TYR A 33 16.33 13.57 -11.53
N ILE A 34 15.56 13.78 -10.46
CA ILE A 34 15.76 13.13 -9.16
C ILE A 34 14.45 12.45 -8.75
N GLN A 35 14.55 11.25 -8.19
CA GLN A 35 13.44 10.45 -7.68
C GLN A 35 13.89 9.59 -6.50
N LEU A 36 12.97 9.22 -5.61
CA LEU A 36 13.18 8.27 -4.52
C LEU A 36 12.27 7.04 -4.73
N TYR A 37 12.82 5.85 -4.56
CA TYR A 37 12.09 4.60 -4.30
C TYR A 37 12.25 4.25 -2.82
N ASN A 38 11.14 3.99 -2.13
CA ASN A 38 11.14 3.58 -0.73
C ASN A 38 11.03 2.05 -0.62
N GLY A 39 12.15 1.38 -0.44
CA GLY A 39 12.26 -0.06 -0.19
C GLY A 39 12.50 -0.42 1.27
N SER A 40 12.44 0.54 2.21
CA SER A 40 12.60 0.26 3.63
C SER A 40 11.29 -0.26 4.22
N TYR A 41 11.32 -1.51 4.67
CA TYR A 41 10.12 -2.34 4.85
C TYR A 41 9.20 -1.91 6.00
N ASN A 42 9.74 -1.24 7.02
CA ASN A 42 9.02 -0.75 8.19
C ASN A 42 8.98 0.79 8.27
N SER A 43 9.24 1.46 7.13
CA SER A 43 9.31 2.92 7.07
C SER A 43 7.93 3.60 7.09
N PRO A 44 7.81 4.79 7.71
CA PRO A 44 6.67 5.66 7.53
C PRO A 44 6.70 6.34 6.15
N TYR A 45 5.66 7.11 5.84
CA TYR A 45 5.62 7.94 4.63
C TYR A 45 6.84 8.88 4.54
N THR A 46 7.71 8.59 3.58
CA THR A 46 9.02 9.24 3.47
C THR A 46 9.03 10.27 2.34
N ARG A 47 9.54 11.46 2.64
CA ARG A 47 9.49 12.65 1.78
C ARG A 47 10.87 13.02 1.26
N LEU A 48 10.93 13.36 -0.03
CA LEU A 48 12.11 13.87 -0.72
C LEU A 48 12.13 15.40 -0.69
N PHE A 49 13.24 15.94 -0.21
CA PHE A 49 13.57 17.35 -0.22
C PHE A 49 14.77 17.61 -1.13
N ILE A 50 14.74 18.72 -1.87
CA ILE A 50 15.84 19.13 -2.76
C ILE A 50 16.07 20.63 -2.55
N ASP A 51 17.27 20.99 -2.10
CA ASP A 51 17.65 22.34 -1.62
C ASP A 51 16.59 22.91 -0.64
N ASP A 52 16.29 22.15 0.42
CA ASP A 52 15.31 22.46 1.47
C ASP A 52 13.84 22.59 1.03
N ALA A 53 13.53 22.44 -0.27
CA ALA A 53 12.16 22.41 -0.75
C ALA A 53 11.61 20.98 -0.76
N GLU A 54 10.51 20.75 -0.04
CA GLU A 54 9.74 19.49 -0.16
C GLU A 54 9.24 19.31 -1.58
N ARG A 55 9.38 18.10 -2.11
CA ARG A 55 8.97 17.78 -3.47
C ARG A 55 7.79 16.83 -3.52
N SER A 56 7.96 15.64 -2.98
CA SER A 56 6.91 14.62 -2.84
C SER A 56 7.39 13.52 -1.90
N GLY A 57 6.48 12.68 -1.42
CA GLY A 57 6.81 11.50 -0.64
C GLY A 57 6.19 10.23 -1.17
N THR A 58 6.49 9.11 -0.52
CA THR A 58 6.02 7.79 -0.91
C THR A 58 6.10 6.79 0.26
N ASP A 59 5.18 5.82 0.25
CA ASP A 59 5.15 4.69 1.18
C ASP A 59 6.10 3.56 0.72
N PHE A 60 6.26 2.54 1.57
CA PHE A 60 7.01 1.33 1.22
C PHE A 60 6.52 0.69 -0.11
N GLY A 61 7.49 0.30 -0.94
CA GLY A 61 7.27 -0.20 -2.30
C GLY A 61 6.94 0.89 -3.33
N GLY A 62 6.83 2.14 -2.91
CA GLY A 62 6.46 3.26 -3.76
C GLY A 62 7.63 4.06 -4.31
N VAL A 63 7.33 4.96 -5.25
CA VAL A 63 8.24 6.00 -5.73
C VAL A 63 7.67 7.39 -5.54
N THR A 64 8.54 8.38 -5.39
CA THR A 64 8.15 9.78 -5.45
C THR A 64 7.88 10.20 -6.90
N THR A 65 7.20 11.33 -7.08
CA THR A 65 7.23 12.04 -8.37
C THR A 65 8.67 12.32 -8.81
N ARG A 66 8.93 12.21 -10.11
CA ARG A 66 10.20 12.57 -10.73
C ARG A 66 10.28 14.08 -10.98
N HIS A 67 11.33 14.73 -10.50
CA HIS A 67 11.47 16.20 -10.58
C HIS A 67 12.65 16.61 -11.47
N ASN A 68 12.43 17.57 -12.39
CA ASN A 68 13.45 18.03 -13.35
C ASN A 68 14.35 19.11 -12.73
N TYR A 69 15.67 18.98 -12.95
CA TYR A 69 16.68 19.94 -12.54
C TYR A 69 17.71 20.19 -13.65
N SER A 70 18.23 21.41 -13.73
CA SER A 70 19.40 21.70 -14.57
C SER A 70 20.62 20.92 -14.08
N THR A 71 21.52 20.55 -14.99
CA THR A 71 22.75 19.84 -14.60
C THR A 71 23.60 20.67 -13.63
N ASN A 72 23.66 20.24 -12.36
CA ASN A 72 24.41 20.87 -11.28
C ASN A 72 24.48 19.90 -10.08
N ASN A 73 25.15 20.33 -9.01
CA ASN A 73 25.06 19.67 -7.71
C ASN A 73 23.90 20.26 -6.90
N TYR A 74 23.18 19.40 -6.21
CA TYR A 74 22.08 19.74 -5.31
C TYR A 74 22.24 18.97 -4.00
N ASP A 75 21.65 19.50 -2.93
CA ASP A 75 21.54 18.78 -1.68
C ASP A 75 20.16 18.09 -1.63
N VAL A 76 20.16 16.79 -1.39
CA VAL A 76 18.95 15.99 -1.19
C VAL A 76 18.85 15.55 0.26
N SER A 77 17.66 15.66 0.81
CA SER A 77 17.37 15.12 2.14
C SER A 77 16.10 14.28 2.13
N PHE A 78 16.12 13.23 2.94
CA PHE A 78 15.02 12.29 3.10
C PHE A 78 14.48 12.49 4.50
N LYS A 79 13.19 12.78 4.61
CA LYS A 79 12.57 13.16 5.89
C LYS A 79 11.22 12.47 6.07
N TYR A 80 10.82 12.26 7.31
CA TYR A 80 9.46 11.87 7.67
C TYR A 80 8.89 12.85 8.70
N LEU A 81 7.58 12.80 8.96
CA LEU A 81 6.95 13.55 10.03
C LEU A 81 6.81 12.63 11.24
N ASP A 82 7.18 13.13 12.42
CA ASP A 82 6.84 12.47 13.68
C ASP A 82 5.42 12.83 14.14
N ALA A 83 5.00 12.27 15.27
CA ALA A 83 3.70 12.53 15.88
C ALA A 83 3.41 14.01 16.22
N ASN A 84 4.44 14.86 16.24
CA ASN A 84 4.30 16.29 16.49
C ASN A 84 4.30 17.12 15.19
N ASP A 85 4.13 16.48 14.02
CA ASP A 85 4.29 17.07 12.69
C ASP A 85 5.65 17.77 12.50
N SER A 86 6.68 17.27 13.17
CA SER A 86 8.04 17.78 13.01
C SER A 86 8.80 16.94 12.00
N TYR A 87 9.45 17.59 11.04
CA TYR A 87 10.30 16.90 10.09
C TYR A 87 11.55 16.34 10.79
N ILE A 88 11.68 15.02 10.75
CA ILE A 88 12.87 14.31 11.18
C ILE A 88 13.67 13.92 9.94
N THR A 89 14.94 14.31 9.92
CA THR A 89 15.84 14.01 8.80
C THR A 89 16.46 12.64 8.99
N ILE A 90 16.24 11.75 8.03
CA ILE A 90 16.76 10.39 8.01
C ILE A 90 18.20 10.41 7.50
N SER A 91 18.41 11.04 6.34
CA SER A 91 19.73 11.24 5.75
C SER A 91 19.75 12.48 4.85
N GLU A 92 20.93 13.07 4.72
CA GLU A 92 21.24 14.10 3.73
C GLU A 92 22.36 13.60 2.82
N LYS A 93 22.28 13.88 1.52
CA LYS A 93 23.27 13.50 0.51
C LYS A 93 23.46 14.66 -0.46
N ALA A 94 24.63 14.73 -1.08
CA ALA A 94 24.82 15.56 -2.27
C ALA A 94 24.56 14.70 -3.52
N VAL A 95 23.92 15.27 -4.53
CA VAL A 95 23.68 14.60 -5.81
C VAL A 95 24.18 15.46 -6.97
N SER A 96 24.82 14.84 -7.95
CA SER A 96 25.21 15.50 -9.20
C SER A 96 24.22 15.15 -10.30
N VAL A 97 23.31 16.07 -10.63
CA VAL A 97 22.33 15.86 -11.70
C VAL A 97 23.03 15.92 -13.05
N LYS A 98 22.88 14.85 -13.83
CA LYS A 98 23.46 14.68 -15.17
C LYS A 98 22.38 14.82 -16.24
N ASP A 99 22.80 15.27 -17.42
CA ASP A 99 21.94 15.43 -18.60
C ASP A 99 21.34 14.08 -19.00
N ASP A 100 20.06 14.05 -19.34
CA ASP A 100 19.32 12.85 -19.79
C ASP A 100 19.41 11.64 -18.83
N MET A 101 19.63 11.89 -17.54
CA MET A 101 19.67 10.87 -16.49
C MET A 101 18.69 11.20 -15.35
N THR A 102 18.03 10.16 -14.85
CA THR A 102 17.35 10.15 -13.55
C THR A 102 18.34 9.63 -12.51
N GLN A 103 18.59 10.43 -11.46
CA GLN A 103 19.25 9.96 -10.24
C GLN A 103 18.16 9.39 -9.32
N LEU A 104 17.99 8.07 -9.38
CA LEU A 104 17.04 7.32 -8.58
C LEU A 104 17.71 6.92 -7.26
N TRP A 105 17.27 7.52 -6.18
CA TRP A 105 17.66 7.12 -4.83
C TRP A 105 16.81 5.93 -4.38
N VAL A 106 17.45 4.92 -3.84
CA VAL A 106 16.80 3.75 -3.24
C VAL A 106 17.11 3.77 -1.76
N MET A 107 16.07 3.87 -0.94
CA MET A 107 16.15 3.66 0.51
C MET A 107 15.80 2.21 0.80
N ASP A 108 16.66 1.47 1.50
CA ASP A 108 16.45 0.04 1.76
C ASP A 108 16.87 -0.37 3.19
N GLY A 109 16.44 -1.55 3.61
CA GLY A 109 16.72 -2.09 4.95
C GLY A 109 15.76 -1.59 6.03
N ASP A 110 16.14 -1.81 7.29
CA ASP A 110 15.39 -1.35 8.48
C ASP A 110 15.43 0.19 8.56
N PHE A 111 14.27 0.81 8.78
CA PHE A 111 14.13 2.26 8.84
C PHE A 111 14.87 2.93 10.01
N SER A 112 15.23 2.18 11.05
CA SER A 112 16.08 2.71 12.13
C SER A 112 17.49 3.08 11.64
N GLU A 113 18.03 2.32 10.68
CA GLU A 113 19.35 2.53 10.08
C GLU A 113 19.34 2.16 8.58
N PRO A 114 18.61 2.92 7.74
CA PRO A 114 18.40 2.53 6.35
C PRO A 114 19.65 2.82 5.51
N THR A 115 19.84 2.00 4.48
CA THR A 115 20.87 2.23 3.46
C THR A 115 20.30 3.06 2.31
N PHE A 116 21.14 3.91 1.72
CA PHE A 116 20.78 4.74 0.57
C PHE A 116 21.72 4.47 -0.60
N SER A 117 21.16 4.02 -1.71
CA SER A 117 21.88 3.76 -2.96
C SER A 117 21.45 4.74 -4.05
N GLU A 118 22.40 5.35 -4.76
CA GLU A 118 22.13 6.22 -5.92
C GLU A 118 22.28 5.41 -7.22
N LEU A 119 21.20 5.32 -7.99
CA LEU A 119 21.19 4.68 -9.31
C LEU A 119 21.08 5.75 -10.41
N SER A 120 22.02 5.75 -11.35
CA SER A 120 21.94 6.59 -12.54
C SER A 120 21.20 5.84 -13.66
N VAL A 121 19.98 6.27 -13.97
CA VAL A 121 19.10 5.64 -14.98
C VAL A 121 18.90 6.59 -16.17
N PRO A 122 19.17 6.19 -17.43
CA PRO A 122 18.85 6.99 -18.61
C PRO A 122 17.36 7.36 -18.66
N THR A 123 17.05 8.58 -19.12
CA THR A 123 15.64 9.02 -19.22
C THR A 123 14.89 8.41 -20.39
N GLY A 124 15.63 7.81 -21.33
CA GLY A 124 15.14 7.08 -22.50
C GLY A 124 16.20 6.09 -22.95
N SER A 125 15.90 5.37 -24.02
CA SER A 125 16.78 4.39 -24.66
C SER A 125 17.39 4.94 -25.96
N ASP A 126 18.35 4.21 -26.51
CA ASP A 126 18.74 4.39 -27.92
C ASP A 126 17.55 4.02 -28.82
N GLU A 127 17.41 4.67 -29.99
CA GLU A 127 16.25 4.50 -30.90
C GLU A 127 15.86 3.02 -31.10
N GLY A 128 14.68 2.64 -30.61
CA GLY A 128 14.07 1.33 -30.81
C GLY A 128 14.43 0.22 -29.81
N ALA A 129 15.02 0.56 -28.66
CA ALA A 129 15.35 -0.41 -27.60
C ALA A 129 14.66 -0.07 -26.26
N VAL A 130 14.48 -1.06 -25.40
CA VAL A 130 14.06 -0.92 -24.00
C VAL A 130 15.30 -1.05 -23.11
N ASN A 131 15.51 -0.15 -22.15
CA ASN A 131 16.51 -0.38 -21.11
C ASN A 131 15.87 -1.03 -19.87
N LEU A 132 16.38 -2.18 -19.44
CA LEU A 132 15.92 -2.87 -18.24
C LEU A 132 17.10 -3.27 -17.36
N GLY A 133 17.02 -2.94 -16.07
CA GLY A 133 17.97 -3.36 -15.06
C GLY A 133 17.29 -3.88 -13.81
N PHE A 134 18.03 -4.62 -13.00
CA PHE A 134 17.54 -5.27 -11.80
C PHE A 134 18.36 -4.83 -10.60
N PHE A 135 17.69 -4.39 -9.54
CA PHE A 135 18.34 -3.96 -8.31
C PHE A 135 17.77 -4.75 -7.14
N ASN A 136 18.63 -5.50 -6.46
CA ASN A 136 18.23 -6.43 -5.42
C ASN A 136 18.36 -5.78 -4.04
N ILE A 137 17.21 -5.65 -3.36
CA ILE A 137 17.09 -5.15 -1.99
C ILE A 137 16.47 -6.19 -1.04
N ALA A 138 16.33 -7.45 -1.46
CA ALA A 138 15.68 -8.50 -0.66
C ALA A 138 16.53 -8.96 0.55
N GLY A 139 17.85 -8.70 0.55
CA GLY A 139 18.72 -8.93 1.70
C GLY A 139 20.15 -9.36 1.33
N GLU A 140 21.11 -9.11 2.24
CA GLU A 140 22.56 -9.28 2.00
C GLU A 140 23.00 -10.67 1.52
N ASN A 141 22.32 -11.72 1.99
CA ASN A 141 22.68 -13.11 1.71
C ASN A 141 21.87 -13.71 0.56
N ILE A 142 21.06 -12.91 -0.14
CA ILE A 142 20.17 -13.36 -1.20
C ILE A 142 20.66 -12.77 -2.52
N SER A 143 20.91 -13.65 -3.48
CA SER A 143 21.27 -13.27 -4.85
C SER A 143 20.43 -14.07 -5.82
N PHE A 144 19.97 -13.42 -6.88
CA PHE A 144 19.09 -14.02 -7.87
C PHE A 144 19.80 -14.19 -9.20
N ASP A 145 19.35 -15.18 -9.96
CA ASP A 145 19.50 -15.22 -11.41
C ASP A 145 18.15 -14.86 -12.02
N VAL A 146 18.15 -13.91 -12.97
CA VAL A 146 16.96 -13.36 -13.60
C VAL A 146 16.92 -13.83 -15.04
N TYR A 147 15.83 -14.51 -15.40
CA TYR A 147 15.60 -15.01 -16.74
C TYR A 147 14.44 -14.26 -17.39
N LEU A 148 14.57 -14.04 -18.70
CA LEU A 148 13.56 -13.37 -19.52
C LEU A 148 13.09 -14.31 -20.62
N ALA A 149 11.80 -14.65 -20.62
CA ALA A 149 11.17 -15.37 -21.72
C ALA A 149 10.42 -14.41 -22.64
N ASN A 150 10.47 -14.69 -23.94
CA ASN A 150 9.66 -14.02 -24.97
C ASN A 150 8.22 -14.58 -24.96
N ASP A 151 7.44 -14.28 -26.01
CA ASP A 151 5.99 -14.57 -26.15
C ASP A 151 5.48 -15.97 -25.72
N ASP A 152 6.31 -17.02 -25.70
CA ASP A 152 5.87 -18.36 -25.25
C ASP A 152 5.77 -18.49 -23.72
N GLY A 153 6.44 -17.61 -22.97
CA GLY A 153 6.40 -17.54 -21.52
C GLY A 153 6.78 -18.85 -20.85
N LEU A 154 7.71 -19.63 -21.43
CA LEU A 154 8.18 -20.88 -20.83
C LEU A 154 9.56 -20.66 -20.21
N PHE A 155 9.75 -21.14 -18.97
CA PHE A 155 11.06 -21.04 -18.31
C PHE A 155 12.19 -21.75 -19.09
N GLU A 156 11.88 -22.87 -19.74
CA GLU A 156 12.84 -23.66 -20.53
C GLU A 156 13.41 -22.91 -21.75
N THR A 157 12.70 -21.87 -22.22
CA THR A 157 13.12 -21.01 -23.34
C THR A 157 13.60 -19.65 -22.87
N ALA A 158 13.58 -19.39 -21.56
CA ALA A 158 14.00 -18.13 -20.97
C ALA A 158 15.53 -17.98 -21.00
N GLU A 159 16.01 -16.78 -21.31
CA GLU A 159 17.44 -16.47 -21.33
C GLU A 159 17.85 -15.83 -20.02
N LEU A 160 18.98 -16.27 -19.43
CA LEU A 160 19.58 -15.61 -18.28
C LEU A 160 20.07 -14.23 -18.71
N ILE A 161 19.44 -13.18 -18.18
CA ILE A 161 19.80 -11.80 -18.51
C ILE A 161 20.63 -11.16 -17.39
N ALA A 162 20.34 -11.41 -16.11
CA ALA A 162 21.03 -10.74 -15.03
C ALA A 162 21.26 -11.65 -13.81
N SER A 163 22.27 -11.34 -13.01
CA SER A 163 22.50 -11.98 -11.70
C SER A 163 22.71 -10.93 -10.61
N PRO A 164 21.66 -10.16 -10.23
CA PRO A 164 21.80 -9.06 -9.28
C PRO A 164 22.12 -9.57 -7.86
N ARG A 165 23.23 -9.08 -7.31
CA ARG A 165 23.58 -9.23 -5.90
C ARG A 165 22.98 -8.07 -5.10
N TYR A 166 22.83 -8.27 -3.79
CA TYR A 166 22.32 -7.25 -2.88
C TYR A 166 23.09 -5.93 -3.01
N LEU A 167 22.35 -4.84 -3.24
CA LEU A 167 22.84 -3.47 -3.41
C LEU A 167 24.00 -3.30 -4.40
N ASN A 168 24.10 -4.20 -5.37
CA ASN A 168 25.16 -4.14 -6.37
C ASN A 168 24.90 -3.05 -7.43
N GLU A 169 25.95 -2.62 -8.12
CA GLU A 169 25.84 -1.64 -9.21
C GLU A 169 24.78 -2.05 -10.25
N LEU A 170 23.92 -1.09 -10.61
CA LEU A 170 22.87 -1.30 -11.60
C LEU A 170 23.48 -1.47 -13.00
N ALA A 171 23.28 -2.65 -13.59
CA ALA A 171 23.59 -2.92 -14.99
C ALA A 171 22.29 -2.94 -15.80
N LEU A 172 22.18 -2.02 -16.76
CA LEU A 172 21.08 -1.97 -17.72
C LEU A 172 21.42 -2.82 -18.94
N GLN A 173 20.41 -3.52 -19.45
CA GLN A 173 20.47 -4.25 -20.71
C GLN A 173 19.41 -3.71 -21.67
N SER A 174 19.73 -3.79 -22.96
CA SER A 174 18.86 -3.34 -24.04
C SER A 174 18.10 -4.52 -24.64
N PHE A 175 16.78 -4.38 -24.76
CA PHE A 175 15.87 -5.37 -25.33
C PHE A 175 15.01 -4.75 -26.42
N ASP A 176 14.37 -5.56 -27.25
CA ASP A 176 13.36 -5.07 -28.17
C ASP A 176 12.06 -4.73 -27.41
N GLU A 177 11.21 -3.88 -27.98
CA GLU A 177 9.84 -3.67 -27.47
C GLU A 177 9.03 -4.98 -27.60
N GLY A 178 8.28 -5.35 -26.57
CA GLY A 178 7.49 -6.58 -26.63
C GLY A 178 6.87 -7.05 -25.32
N TYR A 179 6.28 -8.24 -25.38
CA TYR A 179 5.74 -8.96 -24.22
C TYR A 179 6.78 -9.94 -23.67
N TYR A 180 6.94 -9.91 -22.35
CA TYR A 180 7.94 -10.72 -21.66
C TYR A 180 7.40 -11.34 -20.39
N THR A 181 7.95 -12.49 -20.01
CA THR A 181 7.76 -13.08 -18.67
C THR A 181 9.10 -13.11 -17.95
N LEU A 182 9.12 -12.60 -16.72
CA LEU A 182 10.29 -12.58 -15.83
C LEU A 182 10.26 -13.78 -14.90
N TYR A 183 11.40 -14.46 -14.76
CA TYR A 183 11.62 -15.53 -13.79
C TYR A 183 12.81 -15.18 -12.90
N LEU A 184 12.70 -15.49 -11.61
CA LEU A 184 13.83 -15.46 -10.69
C LEU A 184 14.09 -16.85 -10.14
N THR A 185 15.36 -17.23 -10.09
CA THR A 185 15.86 -18.35 -9.29
C THR A 185 16.88 -17.84 -8.29
N GLN A 186 17.19 -18.62 -7.26
CA GLN A 186 18.40 -18.37 -6.47
C GLN A 186 19.63 -18.54 -7.37
N SER A 187 20.65 -17.69 -7.23
CA SER A 187 21.82 -17.73 -8.11
C SER A 187 22.49 -19.11 -8.14
N GLY A 188 22.68 -19.65 -9.35
CA GLY A 188 23.20 -20.99 -9.59
C GLY A 188 22.18 -22.13 -9.45
N SER A 189 20.93 -21.84 -9.12
CA SER A 189 19.82 -22.79 -9.05
C SER A 189 18.93 -22.71 -10.31
N THR A 190 18.22 -23.80 -10.59
CA THR A 190 17.17 -23.88 -11.62
C THR A 190 15.76 -23.84 -11.02
N ASP A 191 15.64 -23.80 -9.70
CA ASP A 191 14.35 -23.76 -9.02
C ASP A 191 13.77 -22.35 -9.12
N VAL A 192 12.63 -22.23 -9.79
CA VAL A 192 11.91 -20.97 -9.99
C VAL A 192 11.27 -20.54 -8.67
N LEU A 193 11.70 -19.38 -8.17
CA LEU A 193 11.17 -18.73 -6.96
C LEU A 193 10.11 -17.68 -7.30
N PHE A 194 10.18 -17.10 -8.50
CA PHE A 194 9.24 -16.09 -8.95
C PHE A 194 8.98 -16.23 -10.45
N GLU A 195 7.76 -15.91 -10.85
CA GLU A 195 7.28 -15.90 -12.23
C GLU A 195 6.28 -14.74 -12.33
N SER A 196 6.53 -13.77 -13.22
CA SER A 196 5.62 -12.64 -13.41
C SER A 196 4.41 -13.00 -14.29
N ALA A 197 3.39 -12.14 -14.28
CA ALA A 197 2.51 -12.05 -15.45
C ALA A 197 3.32 -11.65 -16.70
N SER A 198 2.77 -11.90 -17.89
CA SER A 198 3.31 -11.28 -19.08
C SER A 198 3.22 -9.76 -18.96
N ILE A 199 4.35 -9.07 -19.12
CA ILE A 199 4.48 -7.62 -19.07
C ILE A 199 4.82 -7.09 -20.45
N TYR A 200 4.25 -5.94 -20.80
CA TYR A 200 4.64 -5.20 -21.99
C TYR A 200 5.73 -4.18 -21.63
N LEU A 201 6.87 -4.26 -22.30
CA LEU A 201 7.96 -3.30 -22.16
C LEU A 201 8.01 -2.41 -23.41
N ASN A 202 7.79 -1.11 -23.23
CA ASN A 202 7.88 -0.12 -24.30
C ASN A 202 9.29 0.44 -24.46
N ASP A 203 9.69 0.78 -25.68
CA ASP A 203 11.00 1.35 -26.00
C ASP A 203 11.13 2.82 -25.58
N ASP A 204 10.01 3.50 -25.30
CA ASP A 204 10.00 4.87 -24.78
C ASP A 204 10.44 5.01 -23.31
N ALA A 205 10.71 3.91 -22.58
CA ALA A 205 11.05 3.96 -21.16
C ALA A 205 12.27 3.13 -20.77
N SER A 206 12.93 3.58 -19.69
CA SER A 206 13.90 2.78 -18.94
C SER A 206 13.23 2.24 -17.68
N TYR A 207 13.50 0.97 -17.38
CA TYR A 207 12.90 0.22 -16.30
C TYR A 207 13.98 -0.21 -15.31
N VAL A 208 13.71 0.00 -14.02
CA VAL A 208 14.48 -0.63 -12.94
C VAL A 208 13.52 -1.52 -12.16
N ALA A 209 13.73 -2.83 -12.26
CA ALA A 209 13.01 -3.81 -11.47
C ALA A 209 13.67 -3.93 -10.08
N MET A 210 12.99 -3.41 -9.06
CA MET A 210 13.39 -3.58 -7.66
C MET A 210 12.96 -4.97 -7.19
N ILE A 211 13.91 -5.79 -6.77
CA ILE A 211 13.65 -7.13 -6.20
C ILE A 211 13.61 -6.99 -4.69
N ARG A 212 12.44 -7.22 -4.09
CA ARG A 212 12.25 -7.13 -2.63
C ARG A 212 11.44 -8.28 -2.08
N SER A 213 11.48 -8.45 -0.76
CA SER A 213 10.61 -9.38 -0.06
C SER A 213 9.13 -8.99 -0.19
N SER A 214 8.29 -10.01 -0.23
CA SER A 214 6.82 -9.92 -0.15
C SER A 214 6.40 -10.19 1.29
N TYR A 215 5.53 -9.35 1.83
CA TYR A 215 5.05 -9.43 3.21
C TYR A 215 3.60 -9.88 3.29
N ALA A 216 3.12 -10.57 2.27
CA ALA A 216 1.72 -10.98 2.18
C ALA A 216 1.48 -12.36 2.79
N THR A 217 1.59 -13.42 1.99
CA THR A 217 1.07 -14.75 2.34
C THR A 217 2.11 -15.85 2.27
N GLU A 218 3.25 -15.60 1.63
CA GLU A 218 4.30 -16.61 1.42
C GLU A 218 5.55 -16.25 2.21
N GLU A 219 6.02 -17.20 3.01
CA GLU A 219 7.31 -17.10 3.69
C GLU A 219 8.41 -16.98 2.63
N HIS A 220 9.27 -15.96 2.75
CA HIS A 220 10.29 -15.62 1.74
C HIS A 220 9.73 -15.30 0.34
N GLY A 221 8.47 -14.88 0.24
CA GLY A 221 7.89 -14.43 -1.02
C GLY A 221 8.67 -13.26 -1.63
N ILE A 222 8.60 -13.12 -2.95
CA ILE A 222 9.31 -12.06 -3.70
C ILE A 222 8.31 -11.21 -4.45
N THR A 223 8.54 -9.90 -4.44
CA THR A 223 7.83 -8.92 -5.25
C THR A 223 8.81 -8.18 -6.14
N LEU A 224 8.42 -7.93 -7.39
CA LEU A 224 9.16 -7.05 -8.29
C LEU A 224 8.40 -5.74 -8.49
N ASP A 225 9.00 -4.61 -8.14
CA ASP A 225 8.44 -3.30 -8.48
C ASP A 225 9.17 -2.74 -9.70
N LEU A 226 8.45 -2.57 -10.81
CA LEU A 226 8.97 -1.91 -12.00
C LEU A 226 8.89 -0.39 -11.81
N VAL A 227 10.04 0.22 -11.58
CA VAL A 227 10.22 1.66 -11.49
C VAL A 227 10.50 2.22 -12.89
N THR A 228 9.79 3.28 -13.25
CA THR A 228 9.95 4.02 -14.52
C THR A 228 9.97 5.52 -14.26
N SER A 229 9.84 6.33 -15.31
CA SER A 229 9.62 7.78 -15.20
C SER A 229 8.30 8.21 -14.53
N SER A 230 7.40 7.26 -14.25
CA SER A 230 6.13 7.51 -13.58
C SER A 230 6.31 7.89 -12.10
N ASN A 231 5.24 8.41 -11.48
CA ASN A 231 5.11 8.60 -10.04
C ASN A 231 4.47 7.39 -9.34
N THR A 232 4.33 6.26 -10.04
CA THR A 232 3.81 5.00 -9.52
C THR A 232 4.69 3.85 -9.99
N VAL A 233 4.74 2.77 -9.22
CA VAL A 233 5.37 1.51 -9.62
C VAL A 233 4.36 0.56 -10.24
N THR A 234 4.81 -0.30 -11.13
CA THR A 234 4.05 -1.49 -11.53
C THR A 234 4.56 -2.67 -10.70
N THR A 235 3.79 -3.08 -9.70
CA THR A 235 4.12 -4.22 -8.84
C THR A 235 3.73 -5.54 -9.50
N LEU A 236 4.70 -6.44 -9.65
CA LEU A 236 4.52 -7.79 -10.15
C LEU A 236 4.59 -8.79 -9.00
N LYS A 237 3.63 -9.69 -8.97
CA LYS A 237 3.50 -10.76 -7.97
C LYS A 237 3.73 -12.11 -8.63
N HIS A 238 4.12 -13.11 -7.84
CA HIS A 238 4.36 -14.46 -8.35
C HIS A 238 3.06 -15.08 -8.90
N GLN A 239 3.12 -15.66 -10.10
CA GLN A 239 1.96 -16.26 -10.78
C GLN A 239 1.36 -17.47 -10.08
N ASN A 240 2.06 -18.15 -9.18
CA ASN A 240 1.45 -19.22 -8.40
C ASN A 240 1.13 -18.80 -6.96
N ALA A 241 1.36 -17.52 -6.63
CA ALA A 241 1.10 -17.04 -5.29
C ALA A 241 -0.37 -17.21 -4.91
N GLN A 242 -0.58 -17.78 -3.72
CA GLN A 242 -1.89 -17.90 -3.11
C GLN A 242 -2.30 -16.55 -2.50
N GLY A 243 -3.59 -16.41 -2.21
CA GLY A 243 -4.05 -15.49 -1.18
C GLY A 243 -4.36 -16.27 0.08
N GLN A 244 -4.65 -15.57 1.17
CA GLN A 244 -5.10 -16.17 2.41
C GLN A 244 -6.33 -15.45 2.96
N LEU A 245 -7.13 -16.21 3.67
CA LEU A 245 -8.38 -15.75 4.26
C LEU A 245 -8.48 -16.28 5.69
N ARG A 246 -8.85 -15.42 6.63
CA ARG A 246 -9.32 -15.82 7.96
C ARG A 246 -10.67 -15.18 8.24
N PHE A 247 -11.30 -15.58 9.34
CA PHE A 247 -12.65 -15.13 9.66
C PHE A 247 -12.76 -14.77 11.13
N ILE A 248 -13.66 -13.86 11.43
CA ILE A 248 -14.11 -13.57 12.79
C ILE A 248 -15.63 -13.53 12.80
N ASN A 249 -16.24 -14.16 13.80
CA ASN A 249 -17.65 -14.02 14.09
C ASN A 249 -17.83 -13.11 15.29
N THR A 250 -18.51 -11.98 15.12
CA THR A 250 -18.83 -11.06 16.23
C THR A 250 -20.26 -11.25 16.76
N ILE A 251 -21.00 -12.23 16.22
CA ILE A 251 -22.39 -12.52 16.60
C ILE A 251 -22.44 -13.44 17.82
N ASP A 252 -22.88 -12.88 18.95
CA ASP A 252 -22.99 -13.60 20.24
C ASP A 252 -23.96 -14.79 20.25
N ASP A 253 -24.99 -14.78 19.38
CA ASP A 253 -25.95 -15.89 19.26
C ASP A 253 -25.29 -17.20 18.78
N TYR A 254 -24.08 -17.12 18.23
CA TYR A 254 -23.33 -18.24 17.66
C TYR A 254 -21.92 -18.33 18.27
N PRO A 255 -21.77 -18.82 19.52
CA PRO A 255 -20.52 -18.75 20.27
C PRO A 255 -19.39 -19.65 19.71
N GLN A 256 -19.71 -20.58 18.81
CA GLN A 256 -18.78 -21.48 18.17
C GLN A 256 -19.21 -21.73 16.73
N THR A 257 -18.37 -21.33 15.77
CA THR A 257 -18.68 -21.42 14.33
C THR A 257 -17.49 -21.88 13.53
N SER A 258 -17.75 -22.45 12.35
CA SER A 258 -16.74 -22.65 11.32
C SER A 258 -17.16 -21.92 10.05
N PHE A 259 -16.22 -21.73 9.13
CA PHE A 259 -16.46 -20.97 7.91
C PHE A 259 -16.00 -21.77 6.71
N SER A 260 -16.70 -21.64 5.59
CA SER A 260 -16.33 -22.34 4.36
C SER A 260 -16.14 -21.36 3.21
N ALA A 261 -15.12 -21.59 2.40
CA ALA A 261 -14.90 -20.93 1.12
C ALA A 261 -15.06 -21.96 0.00
N THR A 262 -16.08 -21.80 -0.82
CA THR A 262 -16.46 -22.77 -1.84
C THR A 262 -16.32 -22.20 -3.25
N ARG A 263 -15.74 -22.99 -4.14
CA ARG A 263 -15.64 -22.71 -5.58
C ARG A 263 -15.95 -23.97 -6.38
N GLY A 264 -17.10 -23.98 -7.05
CA GLY A 264 -17.55 -25.16 -7.80
C GLY A 264 -17.73 -26.35 -6.87
N SER A 265 -16.97 -27.43 -7.11
CA SER A 265 -16.97 -28.63 -6.26
C SER A 265 -15.90 -28.63 -5.17
N ALA A 266 -15.00 -27.65 -5.15
CA ALA A 266 -13.96 -27.51 -4.13
C ALA A 266 -14.48 -26.64 -2.98
N SER A 267 -14.21 -27.06 -1.75
CA SER A 267 -14.57 -26.31 -0.54
C SER A 267 -13.46 -26.47 0.50
N SER A 268 -13.09 -25.36 1.13
CA SER A 268 -12.14 -25.33 2.25
C SER A 268 -12.89 -24.81 3.47
N THR A 269 -12.85 -25.54 4.57
CA THR A 269 -13.52 -25.17 5.83
C THR A 269 -12.48 -24.87 6.89
N SER A 270 -12.65 -23.76 7.62
CA SER A 270 -11.83 -23.42 8.78
C SER A 270 -12.03 -24.40 9.92
N GLN A 271 -11.20 -24.30 10.96
CA GLN A 271 -11.54 -24.91 12.24
C GLN A 271 -12.77 -24.25 12.87
N VAL A 272 -13.40 -24.95 13.82
CA VAL A 272 -14.38 -24.33 14.73
C VAL A 272 -13.65 -23.31 15.60
N THR A 273 -14.20 -22.11 15.65
CA THR A 273 -13.62 -20.92 16.29
C THR A 273 -14.68 -20.27 17.17
N ALA A 274 -14.27 -19.74 18.32
CA ALA A 274 -15.17 -18.99 19.20
C ALA A 274 -15.61 -17.68 18.55
N ASN A 275 -16.75 -17.13 18.98
CA ASN A 275 -17.06 -15.73 18.67
C ASN A 275 -15.98 -14.81 19.26
N ASP A 276 -15.81 -13.63 18.65
CA ASP A 276 -14.77 -12.65 18.98
C ASP A 276 -13.34 -13.21 18.93
N SER A 277 -13.12 -14.26 18.14
CA SER A 277 -11.81 -14.84 17.90
C SER A 277 -11.59 -15.06 16.42
N TYR A 278 -10.37 -14.82 15.97
CA TYR A 278 -9.98 -15.07 14.59
C TYR A 278 -9.76 -16.56 14.35
N SER A 279 -10.22 -17.05 13.20
CA SER A 279 -9.85 -18.36 12.70
C SER A 279 -8.38 -18.38 12.26
N ASN A 280 -7.87 -19.57 11.97
CA ASN A 280 -6.58 -19.70 11.30
C ASN A 280 -6.77 -19.27 9.85
N TYR A 281 -5.66 -18.91 9.21
CA TYR A 281 -5.63 -18.68 7.79
C TYR A 281 -5.94 -19.96 7.01
N ILE A 282 -6.72 -19.80 5.95
CA ILE A 282 -6.84 -20.76 4.85
C ILE A 282 -6.18 -20.15 3.62
N GLU A 283 -5.23 -20.86 3.03
CA GLU A 283 -4.60 -20.48 1.77
C GLU A 283 -5.47 -20.95 0.60
N LEU A 284 -5.69 -20.06 -0.36
CA LEU A 284 -6.54 -20.29 -1.52
C LEU A 284 -5.93 -19.64 -2.76
N ALA A 285 -6.05 -20.30 -3.90
CA ALA A 285 -5.67 -19.72 -5.18
C ALA A 285 -6.50 -18.45 -5.46
N PRO A 286 -5.99 -17.46 -6.21
CA PRO A 286 -6.78 -16.28 -6.51
C PRO A 286 -8.04 -16.64 -7.29
N ASN A 287 -9.18 -16.25 -6.75
CA ASN A 287 -10.48 -16.45 -7.38
C ASN A 287 -11.60 -15.74 -6.63
N SER A 288 -12.82 -15.93 -7.13
CA SER A 288 -14.03 -15.62 -6.39
C SER A 288 -14.60 -16.88 -5.72
N TYR A 289 -14.91 -16.75 -4.44
CA TYR A 289 -15.40 -17.80 -3.56
C TYR A 289 -16.77 -17.44 -2.99
N SER A 290 -17.62 -18.45 -2.82
CA SER A 290 -18.84 -18.34 -2.01
C SER A 290 -18.48 -18.67 -0.57
N ILE A 291 -18.71 -17.72 0.34
CA ILE A 291 -18.41 -17.84 1.75
C ILE A 291 -19.71 -18.16 2.52
N ALA A 292 -19.60 -19.08 3.49
CA ALA A 292 -20.65 -19.39 4.44
C ALA A 292 -20.11 -19.51 5.86
N MET A 293 -20.94 -19.13 6.82
CA MET A 293 -20.75 -19.38 8.25
C MET A 293 -21.61 -20.58 8.65
N LEU A 294 -21.01 -21.51 9.37
CA LEU A 294 -21.58 -22.80 9.73
C LEU A 294 -21.63 -22.94 11.25
N ASP A 295 -22.65 -23.62 11.76
CA ASP A 295 -22.72 -24.03 13.16
C ASP A 295 -21.71 -25.14 13.49
N GLU A 296 -21.61 -25.52 14.76
CA GLU A 296 -20.74 -26.61 15.24
C GLU A 296 -21.04 -27.97 14.57
N GLN A 297 -22.25 -28.16 14.05
CA GLN A 297 -22.68 -29.40 13.37
C GLN A 297 -22.46 -29.34 11.86
N GLY A 298 -21.96 -28.22 11.33
CA GLY A 298 -21.69 -28.00 9.91
C GLY A 298 -22.92 -27.58 9.09
N ASN A 299 -24.02 -27.18 9.72
CA ASN A 299 -25.16 -26.60 9.00
C ASN A 299 -24.91 -25.11 8.76
N ALA A 300 -25.34 -24.61 7.60
CA ALA A 300 -25.22 -23.19 7.28
C ALA A 300 -26.10 -22.34 8.19
N ILE A 301 -25.49 -21.35 8.85
CA ILE A 301 -26.16 -20.25 9.54
C ILE A 301 -26.51 -19.18 8.52
N VAL A 302 -25.55 -18.83 7.68
CA VAL A 302 -25.69 -17.92 6.55
C VAL A 302 -24.68 -18.28 5.47
N ASP A 303 -25.04 -18.08 4.20
CA ASP A 303 -24.25 -18.48 3.05
C ASP A 303 -24.36 -17.49 1.87
N ASN A 304 -23.66 -17.82 0.78
CA ASN A 304 -23.70 -17.11 -0.50
C ASN A 304 -23.12 -15.68 -0.49
N PHE A 305 -22.17 -15.39 0.42
CA PHE A 305 -21.37 -14.16 0.32
C PHE A 305 -20.26 -14.33 -0.71
N LEU A 306 -20.14 -13.37 -1.63
CA LEU A 306 -19.07 -13.36 -2.61
C LEU A 306 -17.82 -12.71 -1.99
N LEU A 307 -16.69 -13.41 -2.03
CA LEU A 307 -15.38 -12.86 -1.71
C LEU A 307 -14.44 -13.11 -2.88
N THR A 308 -13.83 -12.04 -3.40
CA THR A 308 -12.75 -12.13 -4.38
C THR A 308 -11.41 -12.02 -3.66
N LEU A 309 -10.55 -12.99 -3.89
CA LEU A 309 -9.22 -13.08 -3.32
C LEU A 309 -8.21 -12.98 -4.46
N GLU A 310 -7.29 -12.02 -4.38
CA GLU A 310 -6.18 -11.86 -5.31
C GLU A 310 -4.91 -12.55 -4.80
N ARG A 311 -3.89 -12.61 -5.66
CA ARG A 311 -2.56 -13.13 -5.30
C ARG A 311 -1.92 -12.30 -4.21
N GLU A 312 -1.27 -12.95 -3.25
CA GLU A 312 -0.59 -12.27 -2.15
C GLU A 312 -1.52 -11.24 -1.48
N GLN A 313 -2.77 -11.63 -1.28
CA GLN A 313 -3.77 -10.85 -0.55
C GLN A 313 -4.14 -11.61 0.71
N SER A 314 -4.24 -10.88 1.81
CA SER A 314 -4.76 -11.40 3.08
C SER A 314 -6.06 -10.69 3.40
N ASN A 315 -7.12 -11.44 3.66
CA ASN A 315 -8.44 -10.91 3.98
C ASN A 315 -8.97 -11.50 5.29
N VAL A 316 -9.80 -10.71 5.96
CA VAL A 316 -10.68 -11.15 7.05
C VAL A 316 -12.13 -11.08 6.59
N GLY A 317 -12.85 -12.20 6.66
CA GLY A 317 -14.31 -12.16 6.61
C GLY A 317 -14.88 -11.87 8.01
N VAL A 318 -15.45 -10.67 8.18
CA VAL A 318 -16.07 -10.25 9.45
C VAL A 318 -17.56 -10.55 9.37
N PHE A 319 -18.02 -11.51 10.18
CA PHE A 319 -19.43 -11.83 10.32
C PHE A 319 -20.05 -11.04 11.46
N TYR A 320 -21.13 -10.33 11.16
CA TYR A 320 -21.83 -9.45 12.09
C TYR A 320 -23.33 -9.62 11.99
N LYS A 321 -24.06 -9.15 13.00
CA LYS A 321 -25.52 -9.24 13.06
C LYS A 321 -26.14 -7.94 12.56
N ASP A 322 -26.73 -8.00 11.38
CA ASP A 322 -27.58 -6.92 10.89
C ASP A 322 -28.94 -6.97 11.60
N LYS A 323 -29.39 -5.82 12.11
CA LYS A 323 -30.65 -5.68 12.84
C LYS A 323 -31.88 -6.11 12.05
N ASP A 324 -31.92 -5.82 10.75
CA ASP A 324 -33.08 -6.05 9.89
C ASP A 324 -32.96 -7.37 9.12
N TYR A 325 -31.74 -7.84 8.88
CA TYR A 325 -31.46 -8.95 7.99
C TYR A 325 -30.76 -10.16 8.63
N GLY A 326 -30.40 -10.10 9.91
CA GLY A 326 -29.72 -11.17 10.62
C GLY A 326 -28.23 -11.27 10.25
N PRO A 327 -27.60 -12.45 10.32
CA PRO A 327 -26.18 -12.61 10.03
C PRO A 327 -25.79 -12.11 8.64
N ARG A 328 -24.75 -11.26 8.58
CA ARG A 328 -24.14 -10.69 7.39
C ARG A 328 -22.61 -10.82 7.45
N MET A 329 -21.96 -10.54 6.33
CA MET A 329 -20.50 -10.58 6.22
C MET A 329 -20.00 -9.36 5.46
N MET A 330 -18.91 -8.78 5.93
CA MET A 330 -18.07 -7.87 5.15
C MET A 330 -16.64 -8.41 5.04
N THR A 331 -15.88 -7.89 4.10
CA THR A 331 -14.49 -8.31 3.87
C THR A 331 -13.55 -7.15 4.15
N VAL A 332 -12.62 -7.36 5.09
CA VAL A 332 -11.55 -6.43 5.42
C VAL A 332 -10.26 -6.94 4.78
N LYS A 333 -9.53 -6.08 4.07
CA LYS A 333 -8.21 -6.42 3.55
C LYS A 333 -7.17 -6.12 4.62
N GLU A 334 -6.34 -7.09 4.95
CA GLU A 334 -5.28 -6.92 5.95
C GLU A 334 -4.04 -6.26 5.33
N THR A 335 -3.38 -5.44 6.14
CA THR A 335 -2.07 -4.87 5.81
C THR A 335 -1.01 -5.58 6.63
N LEU A 336 -0.28 -6.50 5.99
CA LEU A 336 0.68 -7.37 6.66
C LEU A 336 2.13 -6.87 6.57
N THR A 337 2.37 -5.77 5.84
CA THR A 337 3.68 -5.12 5.79
C THR A 337 4.12 -4.74 7.20
N PRO A 338 5.36 -5.05 7.62
CA PRO A 338 5.88 -4.57 8.89
C PRO A 338 5.77 -3.05 8.97
N SER A 339 5.56 -2.54 10.18
CA SER A 339 5.43 -1.11 10.40
C SER A 339 5.75 -0.81 11.85
N SER A 340 6.78 -0.02 12.12
CA SER A 340 7.28 0.22 13.49
C SER A 340 7.32 1.69 13.89
N TYR A 341 6.97 2.61 12.98
CA TYR A 341 7.05 4.07 13.19
C TYR A 341 5.70 4.76 13.00
N SER A 342 4.86 4.20 12.15
CA SER A 342 3.47 4.57 11.95
C SER A 342 2.69 3.30 11.63
N HIS A 343 1.42 3.22 11.95
CA HIS A 343 0.62 2.02 11.82
C HIS A 343 -0.66 2.36 11.08
N LYS A 344 -1.00 1.55 10.08
CA LYS A 344 -2.34 1.61 9.50
C LYS A 344 -3.32 0.91 10.43
N VAL A 345 -4.42 1.59 10.74
CA VAL A 345 -5.54 1.06 11.52
C VAL A 345 -6.75 1.06 10.60
N THR A 346 -7.22 -0.11 10.19
CA THR A 346 -8.48 -0.26 9.47
C THR A 346 -9.61 -0.35 10.48
N VAL A 347 -10.44 0.70 10.57
CA VAL A 347 -11.58 0.75 11.46
C VAL A 347 -12.82 0.22 10.74
N VAL A 348 -13.57 -0.65 11.40
CA VAL A 348 -14.80 -1.27 10.89
C VAL A 348 -15.97 -0.81 11.76
N ASN A 349 -16.98 -0.17 11.17
CA ASN A 349 -18.14 0.32 11.90
C ASN A 349 -19.33 -0.65 11.79
N LEU A 350 -19.66 -1.35 12.88
CA LEU A 350 -20.85 -2.21 12.98
C LEU A 350 -21.92 -1.60 13.91
N ILE A 351 -21.76 -0.35 14.34
CA ILE A 351 -22.71 0.34 15.20
C ILE A 351 -23.91 0.82 14.38
N ASP A 352 -25.10 0.40 14.78
CA ASP A 352 -26.34 0.69 14.03
C ASP A 352 -27.32 1.61 14.76
N SER A 353 -27.12 1.84 16.07
CA SER A 353 -28.10 2.51 16.89
C SER A 353 -27.54 3.01 18.21
N TYR A 354 -28.19 4.04 18.75
CA TYR A 354 -27.96 4.56 20.10
C TYR A 354 -29.27 5.07 20.69
N ALA A 355 -29.56 4.66 21.92
CA ALA A 355 -30.78 5.05 22.64
C ALA A 355 -32.09 4.84 21.83
N GLY A 356 -32.13 3.81 20.97
CA GLY A 356 -33.28 3.49 20.11
C GLY A 356 -33.40 4.34 18.84
N GLN A 357 -32.44 5.23 18.57
CA GLN A 357 -32.28 5.95 17.31
C GLN A 357 -31.31 5.18 16.42
N ASN A 358 -31.54 5.20 15.10
CA ASN A 358 -30.59 4.64 14.15
C ASN A 358 -29.40 5.60 14.02
N ILE A 359 -28.20 5.02 13.98
CA ILE A 359 -26.96 5.73 13.67
C ILE A 359 -26.64 5.46 12.21
N THR A 360 -26.31 6.51 11.45
CA THR A 360 -25.85 6.39 10.06
C THR A 360 -24.35 6.27 9.97
N ASP A 361 -23.64 7.01 10.82
CA ASP A 361 -22.20 7.17 10.80
C ASP A 361 -21.69 7.55 12.19
N VAL A 362 -20.40 7.35 12.42
CA VAL A 362 -19.70 7.73 13.66
C VAL A 362 -18.36 8.40 13.32
N ASP A 363 -17.86 9.23 14.22
CA ASP A 363 -16.47 9.70 14.15
C ASP A 363 -15.59 8.84 15.07
N VAL A 364 -14.36 8.57 14.64
CA VAL A 364 -13.39 7.80 15.41
C VAL A 364 -12.15 8.64 15.61
N VAL A 365 -11.84 8.95 16.86
CA VAL A 365 -10.79 9.91 17.23
C VAL A 365 -9.74 9.23 18.07
N PHE A 366 -8.49 9.26 17.62
CA PHE A 366 -7.32 8.76 18.34
C PHE A 366 -6.59 9.95 18.97
N THR A 367 -6.65 10.05 20.30
CA THR A 367 -6.01 11.14 21.06
C THR A 367 -4.75 10.68 21.77
N LEU A 368 -3.70 11.47 21.68
CA LEU A 368 -2.50 11.30 22.50
C LEU A 368 -2.76 11.71 23.95
N ASN A 369 -1.87 11.31 24.86
CA ASN A 369 -2.00 11.66 26.27
C ASN A 369 -2.02 13.19 26.50
N GLY A 370 -3.13 13.69 27.01
CA GLY A 370 -3.35 15.12 27.29
C GLY A 370 -3.84 15.93 26.10
N GLU A 371 -4.03 15.31 24.93
CA GLU A 371 -4.72 15.87 23.78
C GLU A 371 -6.24 15.81 23.99
N THR A 372 -6.97 16.80 23.48
CA THR A 372 -8.44 16.81 23.50
C THR A 372 -8.99 16.29 22.17
N VAL A 373 -10.23 15.83 22.16
CA VAL A 373 -10.91 15.42 20.91
C VAL A 373 -10.90 16.54 19.87
N ASP A 374 -11.11 17.79 20.28
CA ASP A 374 -11.15 18.96 19.40
C ASP A 374 -9.77 19.31 18.79
N ASP A 375 -8.68 18.91 19.47
CA ASP A 375 -7.30 19.18 19.05
C ASP A 375 -6.68 18.01 18.27
N ALA A 376 -7.33 16.84 18.28
CA ALA A 376 -6.82 15.61 17.69
C ALA A 376 -6.68 15.73 16.17
N LYS A 377 -5.63 15.09 15.63
CA LYS A 377 -5.37 15.06 14.18
C LYS A 377 -5.67 13.71 13.56
N ASN A 378 -5.56 12.65 14.35
CA ASN A 378 -5.84 11.28 13.91
C ASN A 378 -7.34 11.02 14.08
N ILE A 379 -8.11 11.36 13.05
CA ILE A 379 -9.58 11.30 13.05
C ILE A 379 -10.06 10.63 11.76
N ILE A 380 -11.04 9.74 11.91
CA ILE A 380 -11.92 9.28 10.84
C ILE A 380 -13.26 9.99 11.03
N ASP A 381 -13.64 10.83 10.07
CA ASP A 381 -14.88 11.60 10.10
C ASP A 381 -16.01 10.84 9.38
N GLY A 382 -17.10 10.54 10.10
CA GLY A 382 -18.34 10.02 9.51
C GLY A 382 -18.20 8.67 8.79
N ILE A 383 -17.61 7.66 9.44
CA ILE A 383 -17.59 6.29 8.90
C ILE A 383 -19.00 5.70 8.92
N ASP A 384 -19.56 5.43 7.74
CA ASP A 384 -20.91 4.87 7.57
C ASP A 384 -21.07 3.50 8.24
N GLN A 385 -22.30 3.20 8.63
CA GLN A 385 -22.69 1.88 9.14
C GLN A 385 -22.35 0.78 8.12
N TYR A 386 -21.68 -0.27 8.60
CA TYR A 386 -21.18 -1.41 7.83
C TYR A 386 -20.12 -1.05 6.78
N ASP A 387 -19.42 0.06 6.98
CA ASP A 387 -18.26 0.45 6.19
C ASP A 387 -16.95 0.30 6.98
N GLN A 388 -15.84 0.49 6.29
CA GLN A 388 -14.50 0.48 6.85
C GLN A 388 -13.66 1.64 6.33
N GLU A 389 -12.77 2.18 7.16
CA GLU A 389 -11.86 3.26 6.77
C GLU A 389 -10.48 3.09 7.41
N ASP A 390 -9.43 3.48 6.68
CA ASP A 390 -8.05 3.40 7.15
C ASP A 390 -7.63 4.73 7.77
N GLN A 391 -7.04 4.68 8.96
CA GLN A 391 -6.30 5.80 9.56
C GLN A 391 -4.84 5.41 9.79
N VAL A 392 -3.92 6.32 9.51
CA VAL A 392 -2.51 6.14 9.92
C VAL A 392 -2.31 6.82 11.27
N VAL A 393 -1.77 6.10 12.24
CA VAL A 393 -1.41 6.61 13.57
C VAL A 393 0.08 6.44 13.80
N ASP A 394 0.70 7.33 14.56
CA ASP A 394 2.10 7.17 14.96
C ASP A 394 2.28 6.02 15.96
N ASN A 395 3.53 5.56 16.11
CA ASN A 395 3.95 4.53 17.07
C ASN A 395 3.84 5.02 18.53
N GLU A 396 2.61 5.17 19.02
CA GLU A 396 2.27 5.77 20.31
C GLU A 396 1.10 5.02 20.99
N ILE A 397 0.81 5.39 22.24
CA ILE A 397 -0.36 4.90 22.98
C ILE A 397 -1.46 5.95 22.92
N TYR A 398 -2.65 5.55 22.48
CA TYR A 398 -3.78 6.45 22.27
C TYR A 398 -4.93 6.17 23.25
N THR A 399 -5.74 7.20 23.49
CA THR A 399 -7.13 7.02 23.91
C THR A 399 -8.02 7.18 22.70
N THR A 400 -8.81 6.15 22.40
CA THR A 400 -9.72 6.12 21.25
C THR A 400 -11.14 6.45 21.69
N TYR A 401 -11.78 7.38 20.98
CA TYR A 401 -13.17 7.76 21.17
C TYR A 401 -13.98 7.39 19.93
N VAL A 402 -15.21 6.91 20.15
CA VAL A 402 -16.21 6.79 19.10
C VAL A 402 -17.34 7.75 19.44
N LEU A 403 -17.59 8.67 18.52
CA LEU A 403 -18.49 9.79 18.70
C LEU A 403 -19.67 9.67 17.73
N TYR A 404 -20.82 10.11 18.19
CA TYR A 404 -22.01 10.27 17.37
C TYR A 404 -22.53 11.70 17.52
N GLU A 405 -22.83 12.35 16.41
CA GLU A 405 -23.43 13.68 16.43
C GLU A 405 -24.97 13.60 16.45
N ASP A 406 -25.61 14.12 17.49
CA ASP A 406 -27.06 14.31 17.55
C ASP A 406 -27.37 15.81 17.71
N ASN A 407 -28.01 16.40 16.67
CA ASN A 407 -28.43 17.80 16.65
C ASN A 407 -27.29 18.79 16.99
N GLY A 408 -26.07 18.55 16.48
CA GLY A 408 -24.89 19.38 16.72
C GLY A 408 -24.23 19.19 18.09
N GLN A 409 -24.64 18.17 18.85
CA GLN A 409 -23.99 17.76 20.08
C GLN A 409 -23.27 16.42 19.85
N GLN A 410 -21.97 16.38 20.11
CA GLN A 410 -21.22 15.13 20.14
C GLN A 410 -21.58 14.32 21.39
N ILE A 411 -21.81 13.03 21.17
CA ILE A 411 -22.11 12.02 22.17
C ILE A 411 -20.99 10.98 22.09
N VAL A 412 -20.32 10.71 23.21
CA VAL A 412 -19.36 9.61 23.29
C VAL A 412 -20.14 8.31 23.44
N LEU A 413 -20.14 7.47 22.39
CA LEU A 413 -20.72 6.14 22.45
C LEU A 413 -19.85 5.21 23.30
N MET A 414 -18.54 5.31 23.08
CA MET A 414 -17.56 4.55 23.83
C MET A 414 -16.18 5.22 23.81
N GLN A 415 -15.39 4.91 24.83
CA GLN A 415 -14.04 5.39 25.01
C GLN A 415 -13.17 4.23 25.52
N GLN A 416 -12.00 4.05 24.92
CA GLN A 416 -10.99 3.10 25.38
C GLN A 416 -9.64 3.82 25.52
N GLY A 417 -9.12 3.84 26.74
CA GLY A 417 -7.78 4.35 27.02
C GLY A 417 -6.71 3.27 26.83
N ASP A 418 -5.45 3.72 26.77
CA ASP A 418 -4.25 2.88 26.71
C ASP A 418 -4.24 1.89 25.54
N MET A 419 -4.79 2.29 24.39
CA MET A 419 -4.72 1.51 23.16
C MET A 419 -3.30 1.59 22.59
N ASP A 420 -2.59 0.46 22.63
CA ASP A 420 -1.16 0.38 22.35
C ASP A 420 -0.88 0.04 20.88
N PHE A 421 -0.42 1.02 20.13
CA PHE A 421 0.04 0.87 18.75
C PHE A 421 1.57 0.82 18.66
N SER A 422 2.29 0.53 19.76
CA SER A 422 3.75 0.56 19.79
C SER A 422 4.45 -0.70 19.24
N GLN A 423 3.66 -1.71 18.84
CA GLN A 423 4.17 -2.99 18.38
C GLN A 423 4.24 -3.02 16.86
N GLU A 424 5.26 -3.69 16.33
CA GLU A 424 5.41 -3.81 14.89
C GLU A 424 4.19 -4.50 14.24
N GLY A 425 3.67 -3.87 13.19
CA GLY A 425 2.52 -4.35 12.42
C GLY A 425 1.51 -3.25 12.12
N ASN A 426 0.36 -3.66 11.61
CA ASN A 426 -0.81 -2.80 11.42
C ASN A 426 -1.96 -3.35 12.24
N TYR A 427 -3.14 -2.73 12.15
CA TYR A 427 -4.24 -3.07 13.04
C TYR A 427 -5.59 -3.06 12.34
N ILE A 428 -6.51 -3.87 12.84
CA ILE A 428 -7.94 -3.80 12.55
C ILE A 428 -8.65 -3.46 13.86
N LEU A 429 -9.51 -2.44 13.83
CA LEU A 429 -10.33 -2.04 14.98
C LEU A 429 -11.81 -2.21 14.62
N ILE A 430 -12.48 -3.16 15.24
CA ILE A 430 -13.91 -3.41 15.03
C ILE A 430 -14.71 -2.69 16.12
N LEU A 431 -15.65 -1.84 15.69
CA LEU A 431 -16.59 -1.13 16.55
C LEU A 431 -17.95 -1.82 16.48
N GLU A 432 -18.51 -2.23 17.61
CA GLU A 432 -19.79 -2.93 17.61
C GLU A 432 -20.57 -2.80 18.92
N HIS A 433 -21.81 -3.26 18.91
CA HIS A 433 -22.63 -3.37 20.10
C HIS A 433 -22.18 -4.54 20.98
N ASP A 434 -22.23 -4.34 22.30
CA ASP A 434 -22.06 -5.38 23.30
C ASP A 434 -22.90 -5.05 24.54
N GLU A 435 -24.03 -5.72 24.68
CA GLU A 435 -24.97 -5.54 25.80
C GLU A 435 -24.38 -5.96 27.16
N THR A 436 -23.24 -6.66 27.18
CA THR A 436 -22.55 -7.05 28.41
C THR A 436 -21.66 -5.94 28.98
N THR A 437 -21.32 -4.94 28.16
CA THR A 437 -20.55 -3.76 28.60
C THR A 437 -21.44 -2.70 29.24
N SER A 438 -20.86 -1.80 30.04
CA SER A 438 -21.61 -0.70 30.66
C SER A 438 -22.07 0.37 29.66
N THR A 439 -21.38 0.50 28.53
CA THR A 439 -21.70 1.45 27.45
C THR A 439 -22.70 0.86 26.45
N GLY A 440 -22.80 -0.47 26.36
CA GLY A 440 -23.54 -1.16 25.30
C GLY A 440 -22.73 -1.36 24.02
N TYR A 441 -21.43 -1.06 24.05
CA TYR A 441 -20.53 -1.09 22.88
C TYR A 441 -19.16 -1.64 23.26
N LYS A 442 -18.48 -2.29 22.31
CA LYS A 442 -17.10 -2.79 22.46
C LYS A 442 -16.23 -2.44 21.26
N MET A 443 -14.92 -2.46 21.50
CA MET A 443 -13.84 -2.20 20.55
C MET A 443 -12.96 -3.44 20.57
N THR A 444 -12.80 -4.08 19.41
CA THR A 444 -11.92 -5.25 19.26
C THR A 444 -10.73 -4.83 18.40
N LEU A 445 -9.54 -4.80 19.00
CA LEU A 445 -8.29 -4.48 18.31
C LEU A 445 -7.53 -5.76 18.00
N GLU A 446 -7.20 -5.97 16.72
CA GLU A 446 -6.37 -7.06 16.25
C GLU A 446 -5.12 -6.50 15.58
N ARG A 447 -3.94 -6.97 15.98
CA ARG A 447 -2.67 -6.63 15.34
C ARG A 447 -2.45 -7.56 14.14
N THR A 448 -2.20 -7.00 12.98
CA THR A 448 -1.89 -7.70 11.73
C THR A 448 -0.42 -7.54 11.39
N VAL A 449 0.33 -8.64 11.41
CA VAL A 449 1.74 -8.68 11.02
C VAL A 449 2.00 -9.99 10.29
N THR A 450 2.92 -9.96 9.32
CA THR A 450 3.43 -11.17 8.69
C THR A 450 4.47 -11.83 9.62
N ASP A 451 4.42 -13.15 9.77
CA ASP A 451 5.41 -13.91 10.55
C ASP A 451 6.82 -13.95 9.89
N SER A 452 7.03 -13.23 8.78
CA SER A 452 8.22 -13.31 7.93
C SER A 452 9.43 -12.50 8.38
N VAL A 453 9.43 -11.98 9.62
CA VAL A 453 10.54 -11.21 10.20
C VAL A 453 11.01 -11.84 11.51
N GLU A 454 11.59 -13.05 11.44
CA GLU A 454 12.53 -13.56 12.45
C GLU A 454 13.90 -13.87 11.85
#